data_AF-A0A7V4ATF4-F1
#
_entry.id   AF-A0A7V4ATF4-F1
#
_cell.length_a   1.000
_cell.length_b   1.000
_cell.length_c   1.000
_cell.angle_alpha   90.00
_cell.angle_beta   90.00
_cell.angle_gamma   90.00
#
_symmetry.space_group_name_H-M   'P 1'
#
loop_
_entity.id
_entity.type
_entity.pdbx_description
1 polymer ?
#
loop_
_entity_poly.entity_id
_entity_poly.type
_entity_poly.pdbx_seq_one_letter_code
_entity_poly.pdbx_strand_id
1 'polypeptide(L)'
;MYGRQTQPKDREATVVEDREGGELPAPAEAEKRSWLAGEVAQWQKEGLIRDDQARLILARYGLAAAGTAASLGHRRIAQALALLGAILVGVGVILVVGANWESVPRLLRLLLLMALIALFYASGFVLAHSRRSHPAIGRALILLGSLIWGASIFLVAQSYHVGAEGGERSAILLWFLGVLPFVYILRSPEHAALAVILLWFWYGWTLGDHPARFGTSPPYLLLVTIAGAALYSAGWLHRLREELAPVGGVFLYAGLLATLGGIYGLSFDIYRSNSYETSSGPDVFLWGLAIATLAAGFALSAAVWMVSRRRGGADRWESVTVAGVVMAGTVCFIAAATSTSLEGVRIPAIIVANVVLLALESGLVALGWHRMRPDLVNLGLAAFFIHLMTRYFDLIGTMLSGGFAFITAGLVLLGAGALLERQRRRLLETMAGRAVK
;
A
#
# COMPACT_ATOMS: atom_id res chain seq x y z
N MET A 1 18.75 -49.13 -73.83
CA MET A 1 17.35 -48.96 -74.28
C MET A 1 16.63 -48.19 -73.17
N TYR A 2 16.10 -46.98 -73.40
CA TYR A 2 14.68 -46.74 -73.78
C TYR A 2 13.74 -47.52 -72.86
N GLY A 3 13.00 -46.92 -71.91
CA GLY A 3 11.98 -45.85 -71.97
C GLY A 3 10.74 -46.37 -71.18
N ARG A 4 9.71 -45.64 -70.75
CA ARG A 4 9.29 -44.23 -70.87
C ARG A 4 8.30 -43.90 -69.71
N GLN A 5 7.95 -42.63 -69.55
CA GLN A 5 7.05 -42.02 -68.54
C GLN A 5 5.65 -42.63 -68.40
N THR A 6 5.03 -42.42 -67.22
CA THR A 6 3.65 -41.86 -67.11
C THR A 6 3.39 -41.19 -65.74
N GLN A 7 2.98 -39.91 -65.77
CA GLN A 7 2.16 -39.24 -64.74
C GLN A 7 0.68 -39.66 -64.96
N PRO A 8 -0.27 -39.54 -63.99
CA PRO A 8 -0.62 -38.29 -63.27
C PRO A 8 -1.03 -38.56 -61.78
N LYS A 9 -1.75 -37.72 -60.99
CA LYS A 9 -2.31 -36.36 -61.16
C LYS A 9 -2.37 -35.59 -59.82
N ASP A 10 -2.51 -34.27 -59.93
CA ASP A 10 -2.90 -33.23 -58.96
C ASP A 10 -3.73 -33.65 -57.73
N ARG A 11 -3.30 -33.19 -56.55
CA ARG A 11 -4.18 -32.83 -55.42
C ARG A 11 -3.84 -31.41 -54.99
N GLU A 12 -4.80 -30.51 -55.16
CA GLU A 12 -4.65 -29.09 -54.87
C GLU A 12 -4.43 -28.86 -53.37
N ALA A 13 -3.43 -28.04 -53.06
CA ALA A 13 -3.29 -27.47 -51.72
C ALA A 13 -4.33 -26.36 -51.57
N THR A 14 -5.33 -26.57 -50.71
CA THR A 14 -6.25 -25.51 -50.31
C THR A 14 -5.51 -24.49 -49.45
N VAL A 15 -4.97 -23.47 -50.11
CA VAL A 15 -4.45 -22.26 -49.47
C VAL A 15 -5.66 -21.53 -48.86
N VAL A 16 -5.80 -21.64 -47.55
CA VAL A 16 -6.66 -20.73 -46.78
C VAL A 16 -5.88 -19.42 -46.65
N GLU A 17 -6.04 -18.55 -47.65
CA GLU A 17 -5.80 -17.12 -47.45
C GLU A 17 -6.84 -16.62 -46.45
N ASP A 18 -6.39 -16.27 -45.24
CA ASP A 18 -7.12 -15.33 -44.41
C ASP A 18 -6.20 -14.17 -44.03
N ARG A 19 -6.77 -12.97 -44.05
CA ARG A 19 -6.01 -11.71 -44.06
C ARG A 19 -5.87 -11.16 -42.65
N GLU A 20 -4.66 -10.76 -42.27
CA GLU A 20 -4.39 -9.39 -41.81
C GLU A 20 -2.88 -9.13 -41.69
N GLY A 21 -2.46 -7.89 -42.01
CA GLY A 21 -1.06 -7.54 -42.21
C GLY A 21 -0.28 -7.32 -40.92
N GLY A 22 0.41 -8.35 -40.44
CA GLY A 22 1.55 -8.19 -39.54
C GLY A 22 2.84 -8.02 -40.33
N GLU A 23 3.47 -6.84 -40.28
CA GLU A 23 4.82 -6.66 -40.82
C GLU A 23 5.78 -7.66 -40.15
N LEU A 24 6.49 -8.45 -40.96
CA LEU A 24 7.61 -9.25 -40.47
C LEU A 24 8.65 -8.29 -39.88
N PRO A 25 9.04 -8.43 -38.60
CA PRO A 25 9.93 -7.47 -37.96
C PRO A 25 11.27 -7.41 -38.70
N ALA A 26 11.83 -6.20 -38.83
CA ALA A 26 13.08 -5.98 -39.54
C ALA A 26 14.19 -6.92 -39.01
N PRO A 27 15.13 -7.40 -39.86
CA PRO A 27 16.09 -8.46 -39.48
C PRO A 27 16.83 -8.21 -38.16
N ALA A 28 17.24 -6.95 -37.91
CA ALA A 28 17.94 -6.54 -36.69
C ALA A 28 17.06 -6.59 -35.42
N GLU A 29 15.73 -6.56 -35.53
CA GLU A 29 14.83 -6.80 -34.38
C GLU A 29 14.69 -8.29 -34.07
N ALA A 30 14.60 -9.14 -35.10
CA ALA A 30 14.54 -10.59 -34.91
C ALA A 30 15.81 -11.11 -34.23
N GLU A 31 16.98 -10.61 -34.63
CA GLU A 31 18.27 -10.92 -34.01
C GLU A 31 18.33 -10.49 -32.53
N LYS A 32 17.95 -9.25 -32.20
CA LYS A 32 17.89 -8.75 -30.81
C LYS A 32 16.91 -9.55 -29.95
N ARG A 33 15.77 -9.97 -30.52
CA ARG A 33 14.77 -10.81 -29.86
C ARG A 33 15.31 -12.20 -29.55
N SER A 34 16.05 -12.81 -30.49
CA SER A 34 16.73 -14.10 -30.30
C SER A 34 17.82 -14.01 -29.21
N TRP A 35 18.68 -12.99 -29.28
CA TRP A 35 19.72 -12.74 -28.28
C TRP A 35 19.14 -12.60 -26.86
N LEU A 36 18.09 -11.78 -26.69
CA LEU A 36 17.45 -11.58 -25.39
C LEU A 36 16.83 -12.89 -24.83
N ALA A 37 16.28 -13.74 -25.69
CA ALA A 37 15.76 -15.04 -25.28
C ALA A 37 16.88 -15.97 -24.76
N GLY A 38 18.06 -15.93 -25.38
CA GLY A 38 19.26 -16.62 -24.93
C GLY A 38 19.76 -16.14 -23.57
N GLU A 39 19.95 -14.82 -23.42
CA GLU A 39 20.38 -14.20 -22.15
C GLU A 39 19.43 -14.52 -20.99
N VAL A 40 18.11 -14.39 -21.19
CA VAL A 40 17.13 -14.71 -20.15
C VAL A 40 17.19 -16.18 -19.72
N ALA A 41 17.39 -17.12 -20.67
CA ALA A 41 17.58 -18.53 -20.35
C ALA A 41 18.89 -18.78 -19.57
N GLN A 42 19.95 -18.04 -19.89
CA GLN A 42 21.23 -18.13 -19.19
C GLN A 42 21.14 -17.55 -17.77
N TRP A 43 20.58 -16.35 -17.58
CA TRP A 43 20.38 -15.75 -16.26
C TRP A 43 19.46 -16.60 -15.35
N GLN A 44 18.48 -17.31 -15.94
CA GLN A 44 17.64 -18.26 -15.22
C GLN A 44 18.43 -19.51 -14.78
N LYS A 45 19.32 -20.03 -15.64
CA LYS A 45 20.21 -21.16 -15.33
C LYS A 45 21.28 -20.81 -14.29
N GLU A 46 21.75 -19.57 -14.29
CA GLU A 46 22.69 -19.01 -13.30
C GLU A 46 22.01 -18.61 -11.97
N GLY A 47 20.68 -18.65 -11.90
CA GLY A 47 19.91 -18.29 -10.70
C GLY A 47 19.82 -16.78 -10.42
N LEU A 48 20.28 -15.94 -11.35
CA LEU A 48 20.22 -14.48 -11.26
C LEU A 48 18.78 -13.96 -11.33
N ILE A 49 17.91 -14.67 -12.04
CA ILE A 49 16.48 -14.39 -12.13
C ILE A 49 15.65 -15.64 -11.88
N ARG A 50 14.48 -15.47 -11.25
CA ARG A 50 13.50 -16.54 -11.06
C ARG A 50 12.67 -16.77 -12.33
N ASP A 51 12.08 -17.95 -12.48
CA ASP A 51 11.20 -18.29 -13.62
C ASP A 51 10.02 -17.33 -13.82
N ASP A 52 9.52 -16.66 -12.77
CA ASP A 52 8.48 -15.63 -12.88
C ASP A 52 9.02 -14.31 -13.47
N GLN A 53 10.26 -13.95 -13.15
CA GLN A 53 10.94 -12.79 -13.70
C GLN A 53 11.35 -13.03 -15.16
N ALA A 54 11.88 -14.21 -15.49
CA ALA A 54 12.20 -14.61 -16.86
C ALA A 54 10.98 -14.47 -17.79
N ARG A 55 9.82 -14.99 -17.35
CA ARG A 55 8.54 -14.86 -18.08
C ARG A 55 8.05 -13.42 -18.20
N LEU A 56 8.21 -12.59 -17.16
CA LEU A 56 7.85 -11.17 -17.21
C LEU A 56 8.75 -10.36 -18.16
N ILE A 57 10.05 -10.65 -18.20
CA ILE A 57 11.00 -10.02 -19.12
C ILE A 57 10.62 -10.37 -20.56
N LEU A 58 10.49 -11.67 -20.89
CA LEU A 58 10.11 -12.09 -22.25
C LEU A 58 8.74 -11.54 -22.67
N ALA A 59 7.76 -11.48 -21.77
CA ALA A 59 6.44 -10.94 -22.06
C ALA A 59 6.49 -9.44 -22.41
N ARG A 60 7.36 -8.65 -21.75
CA ARG A 60 7.56 -7.23 -22.04
C ARG A 60 8.04 -6.97 -23.47
N TYR A 61 8.80 -7.90 -24.06
CA TYR A 61 9.33 -7.80 -25.43
C TYR A 61 8.53 -8.61 -26.46
N GLY A 62 7.34 -9.10 -26.10
CA GLY A 62 6.51 -9.92 -27.00
C GLY A 62 7.08 -11.30 -27.33
N LEU A 63 8.07 -11.77 -26.57
CA LEU A 63 8.77 -13.05 -26.78
C LEU A 63 8.16 -14.21 -25.97
N ALA A 64 7.30 -13.90 -25.01
CA ALA A 64 6.58 -14.93 -24.28
C ALA A 64 5.35 -15.38 -25.08
N ALA A 65 5.17 -16.70 -25.23
CA ALA A 65 4.05 -17.29 -25.97
C ALA A 65 2.70 -16.68 -25.52
N ALA A 66 1.77 -16.45 -26.45
CA ALA A 66 0.58 -15.60 -26.23
C ALA A 66 -0.26 -15.93 -24.97
N GLY A 67 -0.28 -17.18 -24.51
CA GLY A 67 -0.94 -17.59 -23.27
C GLY A 67 -0.23 -17.19 -21.96
N THR A 68 0.99 -16.66 -21.98
CA THR A 68 1.81 -16.42 -20.77
C THR A 68 1.40 -15.18 -19.98
N ALA A 69 1.10 -14.06 -20.63
CA ALA A 69 0.58 -12.86 -19.95
C ALA A 69 -0.77 -13.17 -19.28
N ALA A 70 -1.64 -13.90 -20.00
CA ALA A 70 -2.89 -14.43 -19.45
C ALA A 70 -2.62 -15.39 -18.27
N SER A 71 -1.70 -16.36 -18.40
CA SER A 71 -1.44 -17.34 -17.33
C SER A 71 -0.83 -16.72 -16.07
N LEU A 72 -0.08 -15.62 -16.18
CA LEU A 72 0.38 -14.83 -15.03
C LEU A 72 -0.80 -14.16 -14.29
N GLY A 73 -1.78 -13.62 -15.04
CA GLY A 73 -3.04 -13.12 -14.48
C GLY A 73 -3.82 -14.23 -13.77
N HIS A 74 -4.08 -15.35 -14.46
CA HIS A 74 -4.78 -16.51 -13.90
C HIS A 74 -4.05 -17.08 -12.67
N ARG A 75 -2.72 -17.11 -12.65
CA ARG A 75 -1.94 -17.57 -11.49
C ARG A 75 -2.03 -16.62 -10.30
N ARG A 76 -2.04 -15.30 -10.52
CA ARG A 76 -2.28 -14.30 -9.45
C ARG A 76 -3.71 -14.39 -8.90
N ILE A 77 -4.69 -14.56 -9.78
CA ILE A 77 -6.10 -14.77 -9.42
C ILE A 77 -6.25 -16.08 -8.63
N ALA A 78 -5.64 -17.18 -9.08
CA ALA A 78 -5.64 -18.46 -8.37
C ALA A 78 -4.93 -18.37 -7.00
N GLN A 79 -3.84 -17.59 -6.88
CA GLN A 79 -3.18 -17.32 -5.60
C GLN A 79 -4.06 -16.48 -4.67
N ALA A 80 -4.76 -15.46 -5.20
CA ALA A 80 -5.71 -14.67 -4.42
C ALA A 80 -6.92 -15.49 -3.97
N LEU A 81 -7.47 -16.34 -4.85
CA LEU A 81 -8.54 -17.30 -4.52
C LEU A 81 -8.09 -18.33 -3.49
N ALA A 82 -6.87 -18.86 -3.59
CA ALA A 82 -6.32 -19.79 -2.62
C ALA A 82 -6.09 -19.13 -1.25
N LEU A 83 -5.60 -17.88 -1.21
CA LEU A 83 -5.46 -17.10 0.01
C LEU A 83 -6.83 -16.79 0.64
N LEU A 84 -7.80 -16.34 -0.18
CA LEU A 84 -9.16 -16.06 0.25
C LEU A 84 -9.85 -17.33 0.77
N GLY A 85 -9.69 -18.46 0.07
CA GLY A 85 -10.19 -19.77 0.50
C GLY A 85 -9.56 -20.24 1.82
N ALA A 86 -8.25 -20.06 2.01
CA ALA A 86 -7.58 -20.36 3.28
C ALA A 86 -8.10 -19.48 4.43
N ILE A 87 -8.34 -18.19 4.19
CA ILE A 87 -8.96 -17.27 5.16
C ILE A 87 -10.40 -17.73 5.46
N LEU A 88 -11.22 -18.03 4.46
CA LEU A 88 -12.59 -18.53 4.65
C LEU A 88 -12.64 -19.86 5.42
N VAL A 89 -11.71 -20.78 5.16
CA VAL A 89 -11.59 -22.03 5.93
C VAL A 89 -11.21 -21.73 7.38
N GLY A 90 -10.25 -20.83 7.63
CA GLY A 90 -9.88 -20.42 8.99
C GLY A 90 -11.05 -19.77 9.75
N VAL A 91 -11.76 -18.84 9.10
CA VAL A 91 -12.97 -18.21 9.65
C VAL A 91 -14.07 -19.24 9.90
N GLY A 92 -14.29 -20.17 8.96
CA GLY A 92 -15.27 -21.26 9.11
C GLY A 92 -14.95 -22.18 10.30
N VAL A 93 -13.67 -22.55 10.48
CA VAL A 93 -13.23 -23.32 11.66
C VAL A 93 -13.48 -22.54 12.95
N ILE A 94 -13.14 -21.24 12.98
CA ILE A 94 -13.42 -20.38 14.14
C ILE A 94 -14.92 -20.30 14.44
N LEU A 95 -15.78 -20.18 13.41
CA LEU A 95 -17.24 -20.13 13.57
C LEU A 95 -17.83 -21.46 14.07
N VAL A 96 -17.39 -22.60 13.55
CA VAL A 96 -17.85 -23.94 14.01
C VAL A 96 -17.41 -24.21 15.45
N VAL A 97 -16.18 -23.82 15.80
CA VAL A 97 -15.67 -23.89 17.18
C VAL A 97 -16.44 -22.94 18.09
N GLY A 98 -16.74 -21.72 17.62
CA GLY A 98 -17.56 -20.72 18.30
C GLY A 98 -19.00 -21.17 18.57
N ALA A 99 -19.63 -21.87 17.61
CA ALA A 99 -21.01 -22.37 17.75
C ALA A 99 -21.16 -23.48 18.81
N ASN A 100 -20.08 -24.25 19.06
CA ASN A 100 -20.07 -25.31 20.08
C ASN A 100 -19.42 -24.85 21.40
N TRP A 101 -18.98 -23.59 21.47
CA TRP A 101 -18.02 -23.09 22.45
C TRP A 101 -18.49 -23.22 23.90
N GLU A 102 -19.78 -22.96 24.18
CA GLU A 102 -20.34 -22.99 25.53
C GLU A 102 -20.17 -24.35 26.22
N SER A 103 -20.30 -25.44 25.47
CA SER A 103 -20.21 -26.83 25.97
C SER A 103 -18.80 -27.25 26.39
N VAL A 104 -17.75 -26.58 25.93
CA VAL A 104 -16.36 -27.00 26.11
C VAL A 104 -15.82 -26.49 27.45
N PRO A 105 -15.12 -27.28 28.28
CA PRO A 105 -14.48 -26.81 29.51
C PRO A 105 -13.42 -25.71 29.26
N ARG A 106 -13.35 -24.71 30.14
CA ARG A 106 -12.47 -23.50 29.98
C ARG A 106 -11.01 -23.82 29.68
N LEU A 107 -10.40 -24.80 30.35
CA LEU A 107 -9.01 -25.21 30.08
C LEU A 107 -8.86 -25.87 28.70
N LEU A 108 -9.82 -26.71 28.29
CA LEU A 108 -9.79 -27.39 27.00
C LEU A 108 -9.96 -26.39 25.84
N ARG A 109 -10.76 -25.33 26.00
CA ARG A 109 -10.84 -24.22 25.04
C ARG A 109 -9.46 -23.58 24.82
N LEU A 110 -8.75 -23.24 25.90
CA LEU A 110 -7.43 -22.62 25.82
C LEU A 110 -6.40 -23.54 25.14
N LEU A 111 -6.36 -24.82 25.54
CA LEU A 111 -5.47 -25.81 24.93
C LEU A 111 -5.77 -26.01 23.44
N LEU A 112 -7.04 -26.04 23.03
CA LEU A 112 -7.44 -26.18 21.64
C LEU A 112 -7.02 -24.98 20.79
N LEU A 113 -7.18 -23.75 21.30
CA LEU A 113 -6.72 -22.54 20.62
C LEU A 113 -5.19 -22.52 20.48
N MET A 114 -4.45 -22.84 21.54
CA MET A 114 -2.98 -22.93 21.51
C MET A 114 -2.50 -24.02 20.54
N ALA A 115 -3.15 -25.19 20.52
CA ALA A 115 -2.85 -26.26 19.59
C ALA A 115 -3.13 -25.86 18.13
N LEU A 116 -4.22 -25.14 17.86
CA LEU A 116 -4.56 -24.64 16.53
C LEU A 116 -3.51 -23.62 16.04
N ILE A 117 -3.14 -22.65 16.87
CA ILE A 117 -2.09 -21.67 16.56
C ILE A 117 -0.75 -22.36 16.29
N ALA A 118 -0.36 -23.31 17.15
CA ALA A 118 0.86 -24.08 16.98
C ALA A 118 0.84 -24.91 15.69
N LEU A 119 -0.30 -25.54 15.35
CA LEU A 119 -0.48 -26.30 14.11
C LEU A 119 -0.27 -25.43 12.87
N PHE A 120 -0.89 -24.24 12.81
CA PHE A 120 -0.77 -23.34 11.66
C PHE A 120 0.65 -22.76 11.53
N TYR A 121 1.30 -22.36 12.62
CA TYR A 121 2.70 -21.92 12.57
C TYR A 121 3.67 -23.06 12.22
N ALA A 122 3.52 -24.26 12.80
CA ALA A 122 4.41 -25.38 12.52
C ALA A 122 4.25 -25.89 11.08
N SER A 123 3.03 -26.13 10.62
CA SER A 123 2.76 -26.57 9.25
C SER A 123 3.19 -25.50 8.23
N GLY A 124 2.92 -24.22 8.52
CA GLY A 124 3.37 -23.10 7.70
C GLY A 124 4.88 -22.98 7.62
N PHE A 125 5.60 -23.12 8.75
CA PHE A 125 7.06 -23.09 8.79
C PHE A 125 7.69 -24.26 8.03
N VAL A 126 7.21 -25.49 8.24
CA VAL A 126 7.68 -26.69 7.52
C VAL A 126 7.46 -26.55 6.02
N LEU A 127 6.28 -26.09 5.60
CA LEU A 127 5.93 -25.94 4.18
C LEU A 127 6.62 -24.74 3.51
N ALA A 128 7.03 -23.72 4.28
CA ALA A 128 7.81 -22.59 3.79
C ALA A 128 9.29 -22.94 3.54
N HIS A 129 9.86 -23.91 4.27
CA HIS A 129 11.30 -24.22 4.26
C HIS A 129 11.69 -25.59 3.68
N SER A 130 10.73 -26.47 3.38
CA SER A 130 11.04 -27.78 2.80
C SER A 130 11.44 -27.72 1.32
N ARG A 131 12.47 -28.48 0.92
CA ARG A 131 13.06 -28.45 -0.45
C ARG A 131 12.14 -28.89 -1.61
N ARG A 132 10.89 -29.28 -1.35
CA ARG A 132 9.91 -29.75 -2.34
C ARG A 132 8.56 -29.01 -2.30
N SER A 133 8.36 -28.06 -1.40
CA SER A 133 7.03 -27.51 -1.08
C SER A 133 6.75 -26.14 -1.70
N HIS A 134 5.47 -25.74 -1.65
CA HIS A 134 4.99 -24.46 -2.15
C HIS A 134 5.19 -23.34 -1.09
N PRO A 135 6.23 -22.49 -1.17
CA PRO A 135 6.55 -21.54 -0.11
C PRO A 135 5.46 -20.48 0.10
N ALA A 136 4.67 -20.17 -0.93
CA ALA A 136 3.51 -19.29 -0.83
C ALA A 136 2.43 -19.82 0.11
N ILE A 137 2.17 -21.15 0.09
CA ILE A 137 1.20 -21.78 0.98
C ILE A 137 1.73 -21.78 2.41
N GLY A 138 3.03 -22.06 2.60
CA GLY A 138 3.66 -21.97 3.92
C GLY A 138 3.53 -20.58 4.56
N ARG A 139 3.82 -19.51 3.79
CA ARG A 139 3.63 -18.12 4.25
C ARG A 139 2.16 -17.79 4.57
N ALA A 140 1.22 -18.27 3.76
CA ALA A 140 -0.21 -18.08 4.02
C ALA A 140 -0.68 -18.79 5.30
N LEU A 141 -0.18 -19.99 5.60
CA LEU A 141 -0.49 -20.71 6.84
C LEU A 141 0.08 -20.00 8.08
N ILE A 142 1.30 -19.44 8.00
CA ILE A 142 1.88 -18.62 9.07
C ILE A 142 1.02 -17.35 9.30
N LEU A 143 0.66 -16.64 8.23
CA LEU A 143 -0.22 -15.47 8.33
C LEU A 143 -1.58 -15.83 8.94
N LEU A 144 -2.13 -16.99 8.57
CA LEU A 144 -3.37 -17.52 9.16
C LEU A 144 -3.20 -17.85 10.65
N GLY A 145 -2.06 -18.39 11.08
CA GLY A 145 -1.70 -18.51 12.50
C GLY A 145 -1.71 -17.17 13.24
N SER A 146 -1.20 -16.11 12.60
CA SER A 146 -1.26 -14.72 13.12
C SER A 146 -2.68 -14.13 13.17
N LEU A 147 -3.60 -14.56 12.29
CA LEU A 147 -5.02 -14.20 12.38
C LEU A 147 -5.75 -14.98 13.49
N ILE A 148 -5.48 -16.28 13.61
CA ILE A 148 -6.04 -17.16 14.66
C ILE A 148 -5.57 -16.71 16.04
N TRP A 149 -4.32 -16.23 16.19
CA TRP A 149 -3.85 -15.57 17.41
C TRP A 149 -4.72 -14.37 17.81
N GLY A 150 -5.09 -13.52 16.85
CA GLY A 150 -5.99 -12.38 17.09
C GLY A 150 -7.38 -12.80 17.56
N ALA A 151 -8.05 -13.66 16.79
CA ALA A 151 -9.35 -14.25 17.17
C ALA A 151 -9.27 -14.98 18.53
N SER A 152 -8.11 -15.60 18.78
CA SER A 152 -7.55 -16.06 20.05
C SER A 152 -7.97 -15.25 21.26
N ILE A 153 -7.49 -14.01 21.23
CA ILE A 153 -7.57 -13.03 22.31
C ILE A 153 -9.04 -12.66 22.58
N PHE A 154 -9.83 -12.39 21.53
CA PHE A 154 -11.24 -12.03 21.68
C PHE A 154 -12.09 -13.17 22.24
N LEU A 155 -11.90 -14.41 21.75
CA LEU A 155 -12.60 -15.59 22.28
C LEU A 155 -12.26 -15.86 23.75
N VAL A 156 -11.02 -15.64 24.16
CA VAL A 156 -10.60 -15.73 25.57
C VAL A 156 -11.23 -14.62 26.39
N ALA A 157 -11.18 -13.36 25.93
CA ALA A 157 -11.78 -12.22 26.63
C ALA A 157 -13.28 -12.44 26.89
N GLN A 158 -14.03 -12.88 25.87
CA GLN A 158 -15.44 -13.26 26.00
C GLN A 158 -15.64 -14.42 26.99
N SER A 159 -14.84 -15.49 26.89
CA SER A 159 -15.00 -16.70 27.74
C SER A 159 -14.78 -16.43 29.24
N TYR A 160 -13.96 -15.44 29.58
CA TYR A 160 -13.68 -15.05 30.95
C TYR A 160 -14.46 -13.80 31.40
N HIS A 161 -15.38 -13.29 30.57
CA HIS A 161 -16.13 -12.05 30.81
C HIS A 161 -15.19 -10.85 31.11
N VAL A 162 -14.04 -10.80 30.45
CA VAL A 162 -13.10 -9.68 30.51
C VAL A 162 -13.64 -8.55 29.62
N GLY A 163 -14.69 -7.90 30.15
CA GLY A 163 -15.51 -6.93 29.45
C GLY A 163 -16.00 -5.84 30.41
N ALA A 164 -15.07 -5.03 30.90
CA ALA A 164 -15.35 -3.75 31.55
C ALA A 164 -14.40 -2.71 30.98
N GLU A 165 -14.97 -1.71 30.29
CA GLU A 165 -14.35 -0.46 29.84
C GLU A 165 -12.95 -0.55 29.20
N GLY A 166 -12.91 -0.68 27.87
CA GLY A 166 -11.68 -0.47 27.08
C GLY A 166 -10.80 -1.70 26.82
N GLY A 167 -11.12 -2.86 27.39
CA GLY A 167 -10.38 -4.12 27.16
C GLY A 167 -10.21 -4.53 25.69
N GLU A 168 -11.18 -4.19 24.83
CA GLU A 168 -11.13 -4.43 23.38
C GLU A 168 -9.98 -3.69 22.68
N ARG A 169 -9.67 -2.45 23.11
CA ARG A 169 -8.51 -1.69 22.61
C ARG A 169 -7.21 -2.41 22.98
N SER A 170 -7.11 -2.89 24.21
CA SER A 170 -5.95 -3.70 24.66
C SER A 170 -5.83 -5.02 23.89
N ALA A 171 -6.93 -5.66 23.51
CA ALA A 171 -6.91 -6.87 22.68
C ALA A 171 -6.30 -6.64 21.29
N ILE A 172 -6.64 -5.53 20.62
CA ILE A 172 -6.05 -5.16 19.32
C ILE A 172 -4.54 -4.88 19.47
N LEU A 173 -4.12 -4.22 20.55
CA LEU A 173 -2.70 -3.94 20.81
C LEU A 173 -1.90 -5.23 21.11
N LEU A 174 -2.48 -6.18 21.84
CA LEU A 174 -1.89 -7.50 22.08
C LEU A 174 -1.81 -8.33 20.79
N TRP A 175 -2.79 -8.20 19.90
CA TRP A 175 -2.73 -8.80 18.56
C TRP A 175 -1.57 -8.20 17.75
N PHE A 176 -1.48 -6.87 17.66
CA PHE A 176 -0.36 -6.17 17.02
C PHE A 176 0.99 -6.63 17.56
N LEU A 177 1.15 -6.67 18.89
CA LEU A 177 2.39 -7.05 19.56
C LEU A 177 2.77 -8.52 19.31
N GLY A 178 1.80 -9.41 19.14
CA GLY A 178 2.03 -10.80 18.74
C GLY A 178 2.43 -10.97 17.27
N VAL A 179 1.96 -10.09 16.37
CA VAL A 179 2.33 -10.11 14.94
C VAL A 179 3.70 -9.48 14.69
N LEU A 180 4.05 -8.44 15.46
CA LEU A 180 5.24 -7.61 15.22
C LEU A 180 6.57 -8.40 15.12
N PRO A 181 6.87 -9.43 15.94
CA PRO A 181 8.10 -10.22 15.79
C PRO A 181 8.20 -10.93 14.43
N PHE A 182 7.09 -11.44 13.89
CA PHE A 182 7.07 -12.15 12.60
C PHE A 182 7.41 -11.23 11.42
N VAL A 183 7.11 -9.92 11.53
CA VAL A 183 7.54 -8.91 10.55
C VAL A 183 9.06 -8.93 10.36
N TYR A 184 9.82 -9.05 11.45
CA TYR A 184 11.29 -8.98 11.44
C TYR A 184 11.95 -10.35 11.27
N ILE A 185 11.42 -11.39 11.92
CA ILE A 185 11.95 -12.76 11.85
C ILE A 185 11.75 -13.34 10.44
N LEU A 186 10.55 -13.18 9.87
CA LEU A 186 10.20 -13.75 8.56
C LEU A 186 10.36 -12.75 7.41
N ARG A 187 10.62 -11.47 7.72
CA ARG A 187 10.82 -10.39 6.73
C ARG A 187 9.64 -10.26 5.75
N SER A 188 8.45 -10.57 6.25
CA SER A 188 7.23 -10.75 5.46
C SER A 188 6.47 -9.42 5.31
N PRO A 189 6.27 -8.91 4.07
CA PRO A 189 5.45 -7.73 3.85
C PRO A 189 3.97 -7.98 4.19
N GLU A 190 3.50 -9.22 4.17
CA GLU A 190 2.14 -9.59 4.56
C GLU A 190 1.91 -9.40 6.08
N HIS A 191 2.87 -9.84 6.91
CA HIS A 191 2.85 -9.58 8.35
C HIS A 191 3.07 -8.10 8.66
N ALA A 192 3.91 -7.40 7.87
CA ALA A 192 4.08 -5.95 7.97
C ALA A 192 2.75 -5.22 7.74
N ALA A 193 1.99 -5.63 6.72
CA ALA A 193 0.68 -5.05 6.42
C ALA A 193 -0.33 -5.31 7.54
N LEU A 194 -0.41 -6.54 8.05
CA LEU A 194 -1.27 -6.87 9.18
C LEU A 194 -0.91 -6.04 10.43
N ALA A 195 0.38 -5.96 10.79
CA ALA A 195 0.83 -5.16 11.93
C ALA A 195 0.49 -3.66 11.76
N VAL A 196 0.70 -3.10 10.57
CA VAL A 196 0.38 -1.70 10.27
C VAL A 196 -1.13 -1.43 10.30
N ILE A 197 -1.96 -2.35 9.80
CA ILE A 197 -3.43 -2.26 9.86
C ILE A 197 -3.89 -2.28 11.32
N LEU A 198 -3.40 -3.23 12.13
CA LEU A 198 -3.75 -3.34 13.55
C LEU A 198 -3.32 -2.10 14.33
N LEU A 199 -2.11 -1.57 14.06
CA LEU A 199 -1.61 -0.34 14.67
C LEU A 199 -2.51 0.86 14.34
N TRP A 200 -2.84 1.07 13.06
CA TRP A 200 -3.70 2.19 12.65
C TRP A 200 -5.14 2.05 13.16
N PHE A 201 -5.68 0.84 13.18
CA PHE A 201 -7.02 0.58 13.73
C PHE A 201 -7.06 0.86 15.23
N TRP A 202 -6.09 0.35 15.99
CA TRP A 202 -5.96 0.62 17.42
C TRP A 202 -5.78 2.12 17.72
N TYR A 203 -4.88 2.78 17.00
CA TYR A 203 -4.53 4.18 17.20
C TYR A 203 -5.69 5.12 16.83
N GLY A 204 -6.31 4.87 15.68
CA GLY A 204 -7.48 5.60 15.19
C GLY A 204 -8.70 5.45 16.10
N TRP A 205 -9.00 4.23 16.57
CA TRP A 205 -10.05 4.01 17.58
C TRP A 205 -9.71 4.76 18.86
N THR A 206 -8.50 4.57 19.41
CA THR A 206 -8.08 5.15 20.69
C THR A 206 -8.23 6.67 20.72
N LEU A 207 -7.88 7.34 19.61
CA LEU A 207 -8.04 8.79 19.46
C LEU A 207 -9.48 9.23 19.11
N GLY A 208 -10.17 8.48 18.24
CA GLY A 208 -11.51 8.84 17.73
C GLY A 208 -12.65 8.63 18.72
N ASP A 209 -12.46 7.76 19.70
CA ASP A 209 -13.38 7.50 20.83
C ASP A 209 -13.39 8.69 21.83
N HIS A 210 -12.40 9.59 21.76
CA HIS A 210 -12.13 10.62 22.78
C HIS A 210 -11.65 11.98 22.22
N PRO A 211 -12.23 12.54 21.15
CA PRO A 211 -11.72 13.76 20.51
C PRO A 211 -11.70 14.98 21.46
N ALA A 212 -12.66 15.04 22.40
CA ALA A 212 -12.76 16.08 23.42
C ALA A 212 -11.66 16.06 24.50
N ARG A 213 -10.97 14.93 24.71
CA ARG A 213 -10.02 14.77 25.83
C ARG A 213 -8.69 15.50 25.66
N PHE A 214 -8.46 16.09 24.49
CA PHE A 214 -7.37 17.03 24.23
C PHE A 214 -7.83 18.50 24.15
N GLY A 215 -9.09 18.81 24.47
CA GLY A 215 -9.63 20.17 24.48
C GLY A 215 -10.63 20.49 23.37
N THR A 216 -10.63 21.73 22.89
CA THR A 216 -11.68 22.33 22.05
C THR A 216 -11.52 22.09 20.53
N SER A 217 -10.65 21.17 20.14
CA SER A 217 -10.29 20.95 18.73
C SER A 217 -10.04 19.47 18.43
N PRO A 218 -9.78 19.08 17.17
CA PRO A 218 -9.38 17.73 16.80
C PRO A 218 -7.84 17.59 16.61
N PRO A 219 -7.00 17.74 17.66
CA PRO A 219 -5.55 17.62 17.51
C PRO A 219 -5.12 16.16 17.25
N TYR A 220 -6.04 15.20 17.35
CA TYR A 220 -5.81 13.82 16.95
C TYR A 220 -5.41 13.66 15.48
N LEU A 221 -5.85 14.54 14.56
CA LEU A 221 -5.39 14.48 13.16
C LEU A 221 -3.92 14.92 13.01
N LEU A 222 -3.45 15.82 13.86
CA LEU A 222 -2.03 16.17 13.94
C LEU A 222 -1.22 15.00 14.49
N LEU A 223 -1.74 14.28 15.50
CA LEU A 223 -1.14 13.03 15.98
C LEU A 223 -1.09 11.95 14.89
N VAL A 224 -2.17 11.74 14.12
CA VAL A 224 -2.18 10.83 12.96
C VAL A 224 -1.16 11.26 11.90
N THR A 225 -1.03 12.56 11.63
CA THR A 225 -0.03 13.10 10.69
C THR A 225 1.40 12.81 11.16
N ILE A 226 1.69 13.02 12.46
CA ILE A 226 3.02 12.80 13.04
C ILE A 226 3.33 11.30 13.14
N ALA A 227 2.36 10.46 13.51
CA ALA A 227 2.47 9.01 13.47
C ALA A 227 2.70 8.49 12.04
N GLY A 228 2.05 9.12 11.05
CA GLY A 228 2.25 8.83 9.62
C GLY A 228 3.67 9.16 9.18
N ALA A 229 4.17 10.34 9.54
CA ALA A 229 5.54 10.78 9.26
C ALA A 229 6.57 9.87 9.97
N ALA A 230 6.30 9.46 11.22
CA ALA A 230 7.11 8.50 11.95
C ALA A 230 7.15 7.13 11.26
N LEU A 231 6.01 6.60 10.82
CA LEU A 231 5.92 5.33 10.10
C LEU A 231 6.58 5.39 8.72
N TYR A 232 6.49 6.55 8.04
CA TYR A 232 7.23 6.83 6.82
C TYR A 232 8.75 6.79 7.06
N SER A 233 9.24 7.50 8.08
CA SER A 233 10.65 7.46 8.48
C SER A 233 11.11 6.04 8.84
N ALA A 234 10.29 5.28 9.56
CA ALA A 234 10.58 3.87 9.84
C ALA A 234 10.71 3.08 8.53
N GLY A 235 9.74 3.17 7.61
CA GLY A 235 9.79 2.49 6.32
C GLY A 235 11.00 2.87 5.46
N TRP A 236 11.39 4.15 5.48
CA TRP A 236 12.62 4.65 4.85
C TRP A 236 13.88 3.99 5.45
N LEU A 237 13.99 3.94 6.78
CA LEU A 237 15.11 3.30 7.48
C LEU A 237 15.18 1.79 7.24
N HIS A 238 14.04 1.09 7.14
CA HIS A 238 14.00 -0.33 6.81
C HIS A 238 14.56 -0.60 5.41
N ARG A 239 14.29 0.28 4.44
CA ARG A 239 14.81 0.20 3.06
C ARG A 239 16.32 0.45 2.94
N LEU A 240 17.01 0.80 4.04
CA LEU A 240 18.47 0.80 4.09
C LEU A 240 19.08 -0.61 4.10
N ARG A 241 18.30 -1.64 4.44
CA ARG A 241 18.70 -3.05 4.38
C ARG A 241 17.87 -3.75 3.31
N GLU A 242 18.51 -4.35 2.31
CA GLU A 242 17.83 -5.02 1.19
C GLU A 242 16.85 -6.10 1.69
N GLU A 243 17.25 -6.85 2.71
CA GLU A 243 16.45 -7.89 3.37
C GLU A 243 15.11 -7.37 3.95
N LEU A 244 15.04 -6.09 4.32
CA LEU A 244 13.86 -5.44 4.89
C LEU A 244 13.19 -4.46 3.93
N ALA A 245 13.70 -4.31 2.70
CA ALA A 245 13.11 -3.40 1.71
C ALA A 245 11.62 -3.69 1.38
N PRO A 246 11.14 -4.95 1.32
CA PRO A 246 9.71 -5.25 1.15
C PRO A 246 8.86 -4.77 2.33
N VAL A 247 9.31 -5.05 3.56
CA VAL A 247 8.67 -4.58 4.81
C VAL A 247 8.64 -3.06 4.87
N GLY A 248 9.79 -2.43 4.61
CA GLY A 248 9.93 -0.98 4.59
C GLY A 248 9.06 -0.29 3.55
N GLY A 249 8.77 -0.95 2.42
CA GLY A 249 7.78 -0.49 1.45
C GLY A 249 6.39 -0.32 2.06
N VAL A 250 5.91 -1.31 2.83
CA VAL A 250 4.59 -1.28 3.48
C VAL A 250 4.49 -0.14 4.51
N PHE A 251 5.49 -0.04 5.39
CA PHE A 251 5.58 1.03 6.39
C PHE A 251 5.62 2.42 5.74
N LEU A 252 6.42 2.57 4.68
CA LEU A 252 6.57 3.83 3.94
C LEU A 252 5.25 4.28 3.31
N TYR A 253 4.54 3.36 2.63
CA TYR A 253 3.27 3.71 1.98
C TYR A 253 2.14 3.99 2.94
N ALA A 254 1.98 3.18 3.99
CA ALA A 254 0.97 3.44 5.01
C ALA A 254 1.24 4.73 5.79
N GLY A 255 2.51 5.02 6.10
CA GLY A 255 2.91 6.26 6.74
C GLY A 255 2.64 7.48 5.86
N LEU A 256 2.96 7.40 4.57
CA LEU A 256 2.66 8.46 3.60
C LEU A 256 1.15 8.71 3.47
N LEU A 257 0.34 7.64 3.33
CA LEU A 257 -1.12 7.73 3.26
C LEU A 257 -1.73 8.34 4.52
N ALA A 258 -1.27 7.95 5.71
CA ALA A 258 -1.73 8.55 6.97
C ALA A 258 -1.30 10.02 7.13
N THR A 259 -0.10 10.38 6.67
CA THR A 259 0.38 11.77 6.66
C THR A 259 -0.49 12.65 5.76
N LEU A 260 -0.71 12.22 4.52
CA LEU A 260 -1.57 12.93 3.56
C LEU A 260 -3.02 12.99 4.05
N GLY A 261 -3.57 11.87 4.54
CA GLY A 261 -4.93 11.77 5.06
C GLY A 261 -5.18 12.65 6.29
N GLY A 262 -4.21 12.74 7.21
CA GLY A 262 -4.29 13.61 8.37
C GLY A 262 -4.31 15.10 8.00
N ILE A 263 -3.41 15.53 7.10
CA ILE A 263 -3.36 16.93 6.61
C ILE A 263 -4.60 17.25 5.76
N TYR A 264 -5.07 16.31 4.94
CA TYR A 264 -6.32 16.41 4.21
C TYR A 264 -7.52 16.57 5.16
N GLY A 265 -7.61 15.80 6.23
CA GLY A 265 -8.63 16.00 7.27
C GLY A 265 -8.57 17.38 7.92
N LEU A 266 -7.37 17.87 8.26
CA LEU A 266 -7.13 19.21 8.81
C LEU A 266 -7.49 20.36 7.84
N SER A 267 -7.63 20.06 6.55
CA SER A 267 -7.93 21.04 5.52
C SER A 267 -9.43 21.35 5.34
N PHE A 268 -10.30 20.78 6.19
CA PHE A 268 -11.75 21.07 6.31
C PHE A 268 -12.09 21.89 7.58
N ASP A 269 -13.28 22.50 7.64
CA ASP A 269 -13.77 23.24 8.83
C ASP A 269 -14.28 22.31 9.96
N ILE A 270 -13.51 21.26 10.29
CA ILE A 270 -13.75 20.30 11.40
C ILE A 270 -13.75 20.95 12.79
N TYR A 271 -13.31 22.20 12.86
CA TYR A 271 -13.27 23.02 14.07
C TYR A 271 -14.62 23.67 14.38
N ARG A 272 -15.57 23.70 13.43
CA ARG A 272 -16.84 24.44 13.56
C ARG A 272 -17.98 23.64 14.21
N SER A 273 -18.04 22.33 14.02
CA SER A 273 -19.13 21.47 14.53
C SER A 273 -18.89 20.89 15.92
N ASN A 274 -17.66 20.98 16.42
CA ASN A 274 -17.14 20.14 17.49
C ASN A 274 -16.91 20.94 18.79
N SER A 275 -17.89 21.74 19.19
CA SER A 275 -17.95 22.33 20.53
C SER A 275 -18.27 21.24 21.55
N TYR A 276 -17.28 20.40 21.85
CA TYR A 276 -17.41 19.36 22.86
C TYR A 276 -17.62 19.99 24.23
N GLU A 277 -18.69 19.59 24.94
CA GLU A 277 -18.85 19.94 26.34
C GLU A 277 -17.71 19.30 27.15
N THR A 278 -16.90 20.15 27.79
CA THR A 278 -15.66 19.79 28.52
C THR A 278 -15.96 19.08 29.85
N SER A 279 -16.64 17.92 29.76
CA SER A 279 -17.19 17.16 30.89
C SER A 279 -16.18 16.22 31.56
N SER A 280 -15.01 16.01 30.96
CA SER A 280 -13.91 15.24 31.56
C SER A 280 -12.56 15.94 31.36
N GLY A 281 -11.72 15.92 32.40
CA GLY A 281 -10.39 16.52 32.38
C GLY A 281 -9.38 15.75 31.49
N PRO A 282 -8.12 16.22 31.43
CA PRO A 282 -7.10 15.62 30.56
C PRO A 282 -6.83 14.16 30.94
N ASP A 283 -6.94 13.28 29.95
CA ASP A 283 -6.70 11.85 30.12
C ASP A 283 -5.21 11.52 30.01
N VAL A 284 -4.64 11.09 31.13
CA VAL A 284 -3.22 10.75 31.31
C VAL A 284 -2.73 9.74 30.27
N PHE A 285 -3.56 8.76 29.88
CA PHE A 285 -3.19 7.76 28.89
C PHE A 285 -3.11 8.36 27.49
N LEU A 286 -4.08 9.18 27.10
CA LEU A 286 -4.08 9.87 25.80
C LEU A 286 -2.95 10.90 25.68
N TRP A 287 -2.64 11.64 26.75
CA TRP A 287 -1.48 12.52 26.79
C TRP A 287 -0.16 11.75 26.75
N GLY A 288 -0.06 10.60 27.43
CA GLY A 288 1.09 9.70 27.32
C GLY A 288 1.29 9.17 25.89
N LEU A 289 0.21 8.77 25.22
CA LEU A 289 0.21 8.33 23.82
C LEU A 289 0.61 9.46 22.86
N ALA A 290 0.13 10.68 23.10
CA ALA A 290 0.53 11.86 22.34
C ALA A 290 2.04 12.11 22.48
N ILE A 291 2.57 12.19 23.71
CA ILE A 291 4.00 12.38 23.98
C ILE A 291 4.84 11.28 23.32
N ALA A 292 4.42 10.01 23.43
CA ALA A 292 5.10 8.89 22.77
C ALA A 292 5.11 9.03 21.23
N THR A 293 4.01 9.51 20.64
CA THR A 293 3.90 9.78 19.20
C THR A 293 4.88 10.88 18.77
N LEU A 294 4.89 12.01 19.49
CA LEU A 294 5.80 13.13 19.22
C LEU A 294 7.26 12.68 19.32
N ALA A 295 7.61 11.98 20.40
CA ALA A 295 8.95 11.44 20.63
C ALA A 295 9.39 10.47 19.52
N ALA A 296 8.51 9.56 19.08
CA ALA A 296 8.78 8.66 17.96
C ALA A 296 8.99 9.43 16.64
N GLY A 297 8.17 10.45 16.36
CA GLY A 297 8.32 11.33 15.20
C GLY A 297 9.66 12.04 15.17
N PHE A 298 10.09 12.64 16.30
CA PHE A 298 11.39 13.30 16.39
C PHE A 298 12.56 12.31 16.30
N ALA A 299 12.50 11.18 17.01
CA ALA A 299 13.56 10.18 16.99
C ALA A 299 13.79 9.59 15.59
N LEU A 300 12.71 9.24 14.88
CA LEU A 300 12.77 8.63 13.55
C LEU A 300 13.12 9.65 12.46
N SER A 301 12.62 10.89 12.52
CA SER A 301 13.03 11.94 11.58
C SER A 301 14.49 12.36 11.78
N ALA A 302 14.98 12.43 13.04
CA ALA A 302 16.39 12.64 13.34
C ALA A 302 17.27 11.49 12.83
N ALA A 303 16.83 10.23 12.97
CA ALA A 303 17.54 9.07 12.43
C ALA A 303 17.65 9.12 10.89
N VAL A 304 16.55 9.46 10.19
CA VAL A 304 16.58 9.67 8.73
C VAL A 304 17.54 10.80 8.35
N TRP A 305 17.49 11.94 9.05
CA TRP A 305 18.40 13.07 8.82
C TRP A 305 19.87 12.72 9.05
N MET A 306 20.18 11.95 10.10
CA MET A 306 21.55 11.52 10.42
C MET A 306 22.18 10.64 9.32
N VAL A 307 21.35 9.88 8.60
CA VAL A 307 21.76 9.05 7.45
C VAL A 307 21.78 9.88 6.16
N SER A 308 20.72 10.64 5.88
CA SER A 308 20.57 11.41 4.63
C SER A 308 21.65 12.48 4.44
N ARG A 309 22.08 13.13 5.53
CA ARG A 309 23.15 14.15 5.50
C ARG A 309 24.48 13.62 4.96
N ARG A 310 24.70 12.30 5.03
CA ARG A 310 25.90 11.63 4.47
C ARG A 310 25.72 11.19 3.01
N ARG A 311 24.48 11.12 2.51
CA ARG A 311 24.14 10.68 1.15
C ARG A 311 23.87 11.82 0.18
N GLY A 312 23.35 12.95 0.69
CA GLY A 312 23.08 14.14 -0.13
C GLY A 312 21.90 13.97 -1.10
N GLY A 313 21.79 14.88 -2.06
CA GLY A 313 20.76 14.83 -3.11
C GLY A 313 19.33 14.74 -2.58
N ALA A 314 18.51 13.92 -3.25
CA ALA A 314 17.09 13.72 -2.92
C ALA A 314 16.87 13.12 -1.51
N ASP A 315 17.77 12.28 -0.99
CA ASP A 315 17.68 11.75 0.39
C ASP A 315 17.67 12.89 1.41
N ARG A 316 18.46 13.95 1.18
CA ARG A 316 18.51 15.13 2.06
C ARG A 316 17.18 15.89 2.04
N TRP A 317 16.60 16.11 0.86
CA TRP A 317 15.32 16.80 0.71
C TRP A 317 14.19 16.04 1.42
N GLU A 318 14.06 14.73 1.19
CA GLU A 318 13.10 13.87 1.90
C GLU A 318 13.23 14.01 3.42
N SER A 319 14.45 13.98 3.96
CA SER A 319 14.67 14.11 5.41
C SER A 319 14.27 15.48 5.98
N VAL A 320 14.46 16.56 5.20
CA VAL A 320 14.05 17.91 5.60
C VAL A 320 12.54 18.05 5.57
N THR A 321 11.87 17.51 4.55
CA THR A 321 10.41 17.48 4.46
C THR A 321 9.79 16.74 5.64
N VAL A 322 10.27 15.54 5.97
CA VAL A 322 9.70 14.76 7.08
C VAL A 322 9.97 15.42 8.43
N ALA A 323 11.18 15.96 8.67
CA ALA A 323 11.46 16.71 9.89
C ALA A 323 10.60 17.98 9.99
N GLY A 324 10.34 18.67 8.87
CA GLY A 324 9.45 19.83 8.80
C GLY A 324 7.99 19.48 9.15
N VAL A 325 7.46 18.37 8.61
CA VAL A 325 6.11 17.87 8.92
C VAL A 325 5.99 17.50 10.41
N VAL A 326 6.97 16.79 10.98
CA VAL A 326 6.97 16.45 12.41
C VAL A 326 7.03 17.71 13.28
N MET A 327 7.91 18.65 12.96
CA MET A 327 8.07 19.90 13.71
C MET A 327 6.80 20.76 13.66
N ALA A 328 6.29 21.04 12.46
CA ALA A 328 5.08 21.84 12.28
C ALA A 328 3.86 21.16 12.92
N GLY A 329 3.68 19.86 12.71
CA GLY A 329 2.63 19.06 13.35
C GLY A 329 2.69 19.13 14.87
N THR A 330 3.90 19.05 15.46
CA THR A 330 4.11 19.18 16.91
C THR A 330 3.72 20.55 17.43
N VAL A 331 4.18 21.63 16.78
CA VAL A 331 3.87 23.01 17.18
C VAL A 331 2.36 23.26 17.11
N CYS A 332 1.71 22.84 16.02
CA CYS A 332 0.26 22.91 15.88
C CYS A 332 -0.47 22.05 16.92
N PHE A 333 0.04 20.86 17.24
CA PHE A 333 -0.58 19.96 18.24
C PHE A 333 -0.57 20.59 19.63
N ILE A 334 0.59 21.08 20.07
CA ILE A 334 0.74 21.74 21.37
C ILE A 334 -0.19 22.96 21.43
N ALA A 335 -0.14 23.84 20.43
CA ALA A 335 -0.99 25.03 20.37
C ALA A 335 -2.48 24.67 20.46
N ALA A 336 -2.95 23.70 19.67
CA ALA A 336 -4.36 23.29 19.60
C ALA A 336 -4.86 22.52 20.84
N ALA A 337 -3.96 21.85 21.56
CA ALA A 337 -4.29 21.10 22.77
C ALA A 337 -4.16 21.93 24.07
N THR A 338 -3.48 23.09 24.03
CA THR A 338 -3.41 24.04 25.16
C THR A 338 -4.28 25.30 24.98
N SER A 339 -4.78 25.57 23.78
CA SER A 339 -5.63 26.74 23.50
C SER A 339 -7.04 26.60 24.08
N THR A 340 -7.51 27.64 24.79
CA THR A 340 -8.91 27.73 25.24
C THR A 340 -9.88 28.11 24.12
N SER A 341 -9.43 28.85 23.11
CA SER A 341 -10.19 29.14 21.89
C SER A 341 -9.30 29.16 20.65
N LEU A 342 -9.88 28.82 19.50
CA LEU A 342 -9.18 28.77 18.21
C LEU A 342 -9.87 29.60 17.11
N GLU A 343 -10.93 30.35 17.43
CA GLU A 343 -11.75 31.03 16.42
C GLU A 343 -10.94 31.95 15.50
N GLY A 344 -10.00 32.74 16.04
CA GLY A 344 -9.12 33.62 15.27
C GLY A 344 -8.05 32.89 14.44
N VAL A 345 -7.77 31.62 14.72
CA VAL A 345 -6.74 30.80 14.04
C VAL A 345 -7.36 29.73 13.12
N ARG A 346 -8.67 29.46 13.27
CA ARG A 346 -9.42 28.43 12.54
C ARG A 346 -9.28 28.52 11.01
N ILE A 347 -9.65 29.65 10.43
CA ILE A 347 -9.58 29.88 8.99
C ILE A 347 -8.11 29.89 8.50
N PRO A 348 -7.16 30.59 9.16
CA PRO A 348 -5.73 30.47 8.85
C PRO A 348 -5.20 29.03 8.86
N ALA A 349 -5.56 28.22 9.86
CA ALA A 349 -5.11 26.83 9.96
C ALA A 349 -5.61 25.96 8.79
N ILE A 350 -6.88 26.12 8.40
CA ILE A 350 -7.48 25.45 7.24
C ILE A 350 -6.76 25.84 5.93
N ILE A 351 -6.45 27.13 5.75
CA ILE A 351 -5.71 27.61 4.58
C ILE A 351 -4.29 27.03 4.56
N VAL A 352 -3.58 27.06 5.70
CA VAL A 352 -2.24 26.48 5.82
C VAL A 352 -2.26 24.97 5.54
N ALA A 353 -3.23 24.22 6.07
CA ALA A 353 -3.36 22.79 5.80
C ALA A 353 -3.57 22.49 4.30
N ASN A 354 -4.40 23.28 3.60
CA ASN A 354 -4.58 23.17 2.14
C ASN A 354 -3.29 23.46 1.36
N VAL A 355 -2.55 24.51 1.73
CA VAL A 355 -1.27 24.88 1.09
C VAL A 355 -0.19 23.82 1.34
N VAL A 356 -0.09 23.31 2.57
CA VAL A 356 0.86 22.25 2.93
C VAL A 356 0.53 20.94 2.23
N LEU A 357 -0.76 20.58 2.11
CA LEU A 357 -1.17 19.40 1.35
C LEU A 357 -0.75 19.49 -0.12
N LEU A 358 -1.10 20.59 -0.80
CA LEU A 358 -0.73 20.83 -2.20
C LEU A 358 0.78 20.82 -2.42
N ALA A 359 1.55 21.37 -1.47
CA ALA A 359 3.02 21.34 -1.50
C ALA A 359 3.58 19.92 -1.34
N LEU A 360 3.00 19.09 -0.47
CA LEU A 360 3.38 17.68 -0.29
C LEU A 360 3.01 16.82 -1.50
N GLU A 361 1.85 17.02 -2.10
CA GLU A 361 1.41 16.32 -3.31
C GLU A 361 2.32 16.66 -4.50
N SER A 362 2.58 17.96 -4.71
CA SER A 362 3.51 18.45 -5.73
C SER A 362 4.93 17.92 -5.49
N GLY A 363 5.38 17.92 -4.24
CA GLY A 363 6.66 17.36 -3.83
C GLY A 363 6.77 15.85 -4.05
N LEU A 364 5.67 15.11 -3.84
CA LEU A 364 5.59 13.67 -4.07
C LEU A 364 5.64 13.33 -5.58
N VAL A 365 4.96 14.12 -6.42
CA VAL A 365 5.05 14.02 -7.88
C VAL A 365 6.48 14.34 -8.37
N ALA A 366 7.08 15.43 -7.90
CA ALA A 366 8.44 15.82 -8.25
C ALA A 366 9.49 14.78 -7.79
N LEU A 367 9.32 14.23 -6.59
CA LEU A 367 10.17 13.16 -6.06
C LEU A 367 10.01 11.87 -6.86
N GLY A 368 8.77 11.48 -7.18
CA GLY A 368 8.46 10.34 -8.02
C GLY A 368 9.10 10.45 -9.40
N TRP A 369 9.02 11.64 -10.02
CA TRP A 369 9.66 11.94 -11.30
C TRP A 369 11.19 11.81 -11.20
N HIS A 370 11.83 12.49 -10.25
CA HIS A 370 13.29 12.46 -10.07
C HIS A 370 13.82 11.05 -9.71
N ARG A 371 13.04 10.24 -8.99
CA ARG A 371 13.42 8.87 -8.60
C ARG A 371 13.03 7.80 -9.65
N MET A 372 12.44 8.19 -10.79
CA MET A 372 11.86 7.27 -11.78
C MET A 372 10.88 6.26 -11.16
N ARG A 373 10.07 6.74 -10.21
CA ARG A 373 9.15 6.00 -9.37
C ARG A 373 7.68 6.34 -9.72
N PRO A 374 7.09 5.64 -10.71
CA PRO A 374 5.72 5.93 -11.16
C PRO A 374 4.68 5.64 -10.08
N ASP A 375 5.00 4.76 -9.13
CA ASP A 375 4.21 4.49 -7.93
C ASP A 375 4.04 5.72 -7.03
N LEU A 376 5.06 6.57 -6.90
CA LEU A 376 4.94 7.85 -6.17
C LEU A 376 4.24 8.93 -6.99
N VAL A 377 4.52 9.02 -8.30
CA VAL A 377 3.85 9.98 -9.20
C VAL A 377 2.35 9.75 -9.22
N ASN A 378 1.91 8.50 -9.43
CA ASN A 378 0.50 8.14 -9.47
C ASN A 378 -0.20 8.41 -8.12
N LEU A 379 0.48 8.16 -7.00
CA LEU A 379 -0.07 8.46 -5.67
C LEU A 379 -0.24 9.96 -5.44
N GLY A 380 0.75 10.78 -5.81
CA GLY A 380 0.66 12.25 -5.70
C GLY A 380 -0.43 12.83 -6.59
N LEU A 381 -0.54 12.36 -7.84
CA LEU A 381 -1.61 12.78 -8.76
C LEU A 381 -3.00 12.32 -8.28
N ALA A 382 -3.12 11.13 -7.69
CA ALA A 382 -4.39 10.65 -7.14
C ALA A 382 -4.82 11.44 -5.89
N ALA A 383 -3.88 11.73 -4.99
CA ALA A 383 -4.13 12.59 -3.83
C ALA A 383 -4.58 14.00 -4.26
N PHE A 384 -3.82 14.63 -5.16
CA PHE A 384 -4.16 15.94 -5.73
C PHE A 384 -5.52 15.95 -6.43
N PHE A 385 -5.86 14.90 -7.19
CA PHE A 385 -7.16 14.80 -7.82
C PHE A 385 -8.28 14.71 -6.78
N ILE A 386 -8.13 13.90 -5.72
CA ILE A 386 -9.10 13.82 -4.62
C ILE A 386 -9.22 15.18 -3.93
N HIS A 387 -8.10 15.83 -3.58
CA HIS A 387 -8.07 17.15 -2.95
C HIS A 387 -8.81 18.19 -3.79
N LEU A 388 -8.51 18.28 -5.09
CA LEU A 388 -9.16 19.18 -6.04
C LEU A 388 -10.66 18.91 -6.18
N MET A 389 -11.06 17.64 -6.36
CA MET A 389 -12.47 17.26 -6.48
C MET A 389 -13.25 17.58 -5.21
N THR A 390 -12.66 17.42 -4.03
CA THR A 390 -13.35 17.75 -2.78
C THR A 390 -13.48 19.25 -2.56
N ARG A 391 -12.40 20.03 -2.78
CA ARG A 391 -12.49 21.50 -2.68
C ARG A 391 -13.45 22.10 -3.70
N TYR A 392 -13.56 21.49 -4.88
CA TYR A 392 -14.58 21.81 -5.86
C TYR A 392 -16.02 21.68 -5.28
N PHE A 393 -16.33 20.55 -4.62
CA PHE A 393 -17.65 20.36 -3.98
C PHE A 393 -17.91 21.36 -2.84
N ASP A 394 -16.90 21.65 -2.01
CA ASP A 394 -17.04 22.59 -0.89
C ASP A 394 -17.30 24.03 -1.33
N LEU A 395 -16.67 24.48 -2.44
CA LEU A 395 -16.82 25.86 -2.92
C LEU A 395 -18.12 26.13 -3.70
N ILE A 396 -18.62 25.16 -4.47
CA ILE A 396 -19.59 25.47 -5.55
C ILE A 396 -21.07 25.28 -5.17
N GLY A 397 -21.37 24.49 -4.13
CA GLY A 397 -22.67 24.47 -3.46
C GLY A 397 -23.88 24.00 -4.29
N THR A 398 -24.57 22.96 -3.80
CA THR A 398 -25.69 22.23 -4.45
C THR A 398 -25.27 21.33 -5.62
N MET A 399 -26.00 20.21 -5.78
CA MET A 399 -25.64 19.16 -6.75
C MET A 399 -25.79 19.58 -8.21
N LEU A 400 -26.58 20.62 -8.51
CA LEU A 400 -26.89 21.05 -9.88
C LEU A 400 -25.72 21.82 -10.51
N SER A 401 -25.20 22.84 -9.83
CA SER A 401 -23.99 23.58 -10.23
C SER A 401 -22.75 22.66 -10.24
N GLY A 402 -22.68 21.75 -9.26
CA GLY A 402 -21.72 20.66 -9.21
C GLY A 402 -21.73 19.81 -10.49
N GLY A 403 -22.89 19.26 -10.86
CA GLY A 403 -23.02 18.41 -12.04
C GLY A 403 -22.55 19.08 -13.35
N PHE A 404 -22.91 20.34 -13.57
CA PHE A 404 -22.50 21.07 -14.78
C PHE A 404 -20.99 21.29 -14.86
N ALA A 405 -20.32 21.69 -13.78
CA ALA A 405 -18.88 21.91 -13.85
C ALA A 405 -18.03 20.62 -13.70
N PHE A 406 -18.60 19.50 -13.23
CA PHE A 406 -18.02 18.16 -13.47
C PHE A 406 -17.98 17.81 -14.97
N ILE A 407 -19.07 18.07 -15.70
CA ILE A 407 -19.11 17.86 -17.16
C ILE A 407 -18.07 18.76 -17.85
N THR A 408 -18.01 20.04 -17.48
CA THR A 408 -17.01 20.98 -18.04
C THR A 408 -15.57 20.56 -17.72
N ALA A 409 -15.26 20.20 -16.48
CA ALA A 409 -13.92 19.74 -16.09
C ALA A 409 -13.52 18.44 -16.80
N GLY A 410 -14.46 17.48 -16.92
CA GLY A 410 -14.26 16.26 -17.69
C GLY A 410 -13.95 16.52 -19.17
N LEU A 411 -14.71 17.42 -19.81
CA LEU A 411 -14.47 17.84 -21.20
C LEU A 411 -13.11 18.54 -21.37
N VAL A 412 -12.71 19.40 -20.42
CA VAL A 412 -11.38 20.05 -20.42
C VAL A 412 -10.26 19.02 -20.28
N LEU A 413 -10.39 18.06 -19.36
CA LEU A 413 -9.39 16.98 -19.17
C LEU A 413 -9.28 16.06 -20.40
N LEU A 414 -10.41 15.68 -21.00
CA LEU A 414 -10.43 14.91 -22.26
C LEU A 414 -9.78 15.70 -23.41
N GLY A 415 -10.08 17.00 -23.52
CA GLY A 415 -9.46 17.89 -24.50
C GLY A 415 -7.95 18.04 -24.30
N ALA A 416 -7.50 18.25 -23.06
CA ALA A 416 -6.08 18.34 -22.71
C ALA A 416 -5.34 17.02 -22.97
N GLY A 417 -5.92 15.87 -22.60
CA GLY A 417 -5.37 14.55 -22.90
C GLY A 417 -5.24 14.30 -24.41
N ALA A 418 -6.26 14.67 -25.19
CA ALA A 418 -6.23 14.57 -26.65
C ALA A 418 -5.19 15.52 -27.28
N LEU A 419 -4.99 16.73 -26.74
CA LEU A 419 -3.95 17.66 -27.19
C LEU A 419 -2.54 17.14 -26.89
N LEU A 420 -2.31 16.61 -25.69
CA LEU A 420 -1.03 16.01 -25.29
C LEU A 420 -0.69 14.78 -26.13
N GLU A 421 -1.66 13.89 -26.40
CA GLU A 421 -1.47 12.73 -27.27
C GLU A 421 -1.21 13.15 -28.74
N ARG A 422 -1.87 14.21 -29.24
CA ARG A 422 -1.57 14.79 -30.57
C ARG A 422 -0.17 15.39 -30.65
N GLN A 423 0.28 16.11 -29.63
CA GLN A 423 1.64 16.66 -29.55
C GLN A 423 2.68 15.53 -29.49
N ARG A 424 2.43 14.50 -28.66
CA ARG A 424 3.27 13.30 -28.57
C ARG A 424 3.42 12.59 -29.91
N ARG A 425 2.33 12.38 -30.66
CA ARG A 425 2.39 11.76 -32.01
C ARG A 425 3.22 12.57 -32.99
N ARG A 426 3.02 13.89 -33.06
CA ARG A 426 3.83 14.79 -33.91
C ARG A 426 5.32 14.80 -33.54
N LEU A 427 5.64 14.68 -32.25
CA LEU A 427 7.04 14.55 -31.80
C LEU A 427 7.66 13.21 -32.23
N LEU A 428 6.90 12.12 -32.15
CA LEU A 428 7.36 10.80 -32.61
C LEU A 428 7.53 10.77 -34.15
N GLU A 429 6.61 11.38 -34.91
CA GLU A 429 6.72 11.52 -36.37
C GLU A 429 7.95 12.35 -36.79
N THR A 430 8.21 13.47 -36.11
CA THR A 430 9.38 14.31 -36.39
C THR A 430 10.70 13.72 -35.93
N MET A 431 10.69 12.86 -34.89
CA MET A 431 11.86 12.06 -34.51
C MET A 431 12.12 10.92 -35.51
N ALA A 432 11.08 10.19 -35.94
CA ALA A 432 11.19 9.14 -36.94
C ALA A 432 11.69 9.70 -38.29
N GLY A 433 11.15 10.82 -38.75
CA GLY A 433 11.59 11.49 -39.97
C GLY A 433 13.01 12.08 -39.92
N ARG A 434 13.63 12.19 -38.74
CA ARG A 434 15.04 12.56 -38.56
C ARG A 434 15.99 11.36 -38.43
N ALA A 435 15.48 10.16 -38.17
CA ALA A 435 16.28 8.94 -38.08
C ALA A 435 16.47 8.22 -39.43
N VAL A 436 15.84 8.73 -40.50
CA VAL A 436 15.87 8.20 -41.88
C VAL A 436 16.68 9.12 -42.82
N LYS A 437 17.48 10.03 -42.25
CA LYS A 437 18.50 10.84 -42.93
C LYS A 437 19.83 10.68 -42.20
#